data_AF-L8Y6B2-F1
#
_entry.id   AF-L8Y6B2-F1
#
_cell.length_a   1.000
_cell.length_b   1.000
_cell.length_c   1.000
_cell.angle_alpha   90.00
_cell.angle_beta   90.00
_cell.angle_gamma   90.00
#
_symmetry.space_group_name_H-M   'P 1'
#
loop_
_entity.id
_entity.type
_entity.pdbx_description
1 polymer ?
#
loop_
_entity_poly.entity_id
_entity_poly.type
_entity_poly.pdbx_seq_one_letter_code
_entity_poly.pdbx_strand_id
1 'polypeptide(L)'
;MVVTRSARSQAARHATSPPRYQKKERQKTAGDGWFGMKAPELTDELKKNLKALKMRASMDPKRFYKKNDRDGFPKYFQIGTIVDNPADFYHSRVPKKQRKRTIVEELLADSEFRRYNRRKYAEIMAEKAANAAGKKFRKKKKFRN
;
A
#
# COMPACT_ATOMS: atom_id res chain seq x y z
N MET A 1 10.36 -28.73 -71.40
CA MET A 1 11.20 -28.93 -70.20
C MET A 1 11.23 -27.62 -69.41
N VAL A 2 10.67 -27.68 -68.21
CA VAL A 2 10.83 -26.85 -66.99
C VAL A 2 11.03 -25.33 -67.13
N VAL A 3 9.95 -24.59 -66.89
CA VAL A 3 9.99 -23.18 -66.44
C VAL A 3 10.33 -23.18 -64.95
N THR A 4 11.53 -22.71 -64.60
CA THR A 4 11.97 -22.53 -63.20
C THR A 4 11.24 -21.33 -62.58
N ARG A 5 10.20 -21.59 -61.77
CA ARG A 5 9.62 -20.55 -60.91
C ARG A 5 10.49 -20.38 -59.67
N SER A 6 11.25 -19.29 -59.67
CA SER A 6 11.98 -18.74 -58.52
C SER A 6 11.07 -18.66 -57.29
N ALA A 7 11.43 -19.39 -56.24
CA ALA A 7 10.78 -19.37 -54.95
C ALA A 7 11.05 -18.02 -54.27
N ARG A 8 10.07 -17.12 -54.32
CA ARG A 8 10.02 -15.93 -53.48
C ARG A 8 10.08 -16.37 -52.02
N SER A 9 11.17 -16.02 -51.36
CA SER A 9 11.36 -16.15 -49.92
C SER A 9 10.21 -15.44 -49.18
N GLN A 10 9.35 -16.23 -48.56
CA GLN A 10 8.42 -15.74 -47.56
C GLN A 10 9.22 -15.47 -46.30
N ALA A 11 9.88 -14.31 -46.23
CA ALA A 11 10.32 -13.78 -44.95
C ALA A 11 9.04 -13.49 -44.15
N ALA A 12 8.77 -14.34 -43.16
CA ALA A 12 7.72 -14.14 -42.18
C ALA A 12 7.88 -12.75 -41.58
N ARG A 13 6.99 -11.83 -41.94
CA ARG A 13 6.86 -10.54 -41.29
C ARG A 13 6.52 -10.84 -39.83
N HIS A 14 7.49 -10.72 -38.94
CA HIS A 14 7.21 -10.64 -37.50
C HIS A 14 6.28 -9.45 -37.32
N ALA A 15 5.00 -9.74 -37.06
CA ALA A 15 3.98 -8.74 -36.86
C ALA A 15 4.31 -7.97 -35.58
N THR A 16 5.02 -6.86 -35.72
CA THR A 16 5.29 -5.93 -34.62
C THR A 16 3.94 -5.39 -34.13
N SER A 17 3.57 -5.69 -32.89
CA SER A 17 2.28 -5.31 -32.29
C SER A 17 2.02 -3.82 -32.47
N PRO A 18 0.77 -3.37 -32.73
CA PRO A 18 0.50 -1.95 -32.97
C PRO A 18 0.97 -1.09 -31.78
N PRO A 19 1.47 0.13 -31.99
CA PRO A 19 2.11 0.94 -30.95
C PRO A 19 1.20 1.25 -29.74
N ARG A 20 -0.12 1.20 -29.92
CA ARG A 20 -1.10 1.34 -28.81
C ARG A 20 -1.08 0.15 -27.84
N TYR A 21 -0.89 -1.07 -28.33
CA TYR A 21 -0.81 -2.27 -27.49
C TYR A 21 0.51 -2.31 -26.71
N GLN A 22 1.62 -1.94 -27.37
CA GLN A 22 2.92 -1.84 -26.72
C GLN A 22 2.93 -0.80 -25.60
N LYS A 23 2.24 0.35 -25.77
CA LYS A 23 2.09 1.35 -24.70
C LYS A 23 1.32 0.80 -23.49
N LYS A 24 0.25 0.02 -23.70
CA LYS A 24 -0.51 -0.60 -22.61
C LYS A 24 0.32 -1.65 -21.87
N GLU A 25 1.08 -2.48 -22.58
CA GLU A 25 1.96 -3.47 -21.95
C GLU A 25 3.09 -2.84 -21.15
N ARG A 26 3.72 -1.78 -21.68
CA ARG A 26 4.72 -0.99 -20.95
C ARG A 26 4.16 -0.31 -19.71
N GLN A 27 2.86 0.03 -19.68
CA GLN A 27 2.23 0.64 -18.50
C GLN A 27 1.85 -0.34 -17.40
N LYS A 28 1.79 -1.65 -17.69
CA LYS A 28 1.53 -2.70 -16.68
C LYS A 28 2.74 -2.94 -15.78
N THR A 29 3.91 -2.52 -16.25
CA THR A 29 5.19 -2.82 -15.64
C THR A 29 5.96 -1.53 -15.38
N ALA A 30 6.76 -1.48 -14.33
CA ALA A 30 7.62 -0.32 -14.03
C ALA A 30 8.76 -0.10 -15.07
N GLY A 31 8.93 -1.03 -16.02
CA GLY A 31 9.98 -1.02 -17.04
C GLY A 31 11.22 -1.81 -16.64
N ASP A 32 12.18 -1.91 -17.55
CA ASP A 32 13.41 -2.71 -17.39
C ASP A 32 14.37 -2.12 -16.34
N GLY A 33 14.34 -0.79 -16.16
CA GLY A 33 15.11 -0.10 -15.11
C GLY A 33 14.68 -0.45 -13.68
N TRP A 34 13.56 -1.16 -13.51
CA TRP A 34 13.08 -1.65 -12.22
C TRP A 34 12.60 -3.10 -12.30
N PHE A 35 13.43 -3.94 -12.94
CA PHE A 35 13.29 -5.41 -13.05
C PHE A 35 11.89 -5.91 -13.43
N GLY A 36 11.15 -5.13 -14.22
CA GLY A 36 9.82 -5.53 -14.62
C GLY A 36 8.79 -5.61 -13.48
N MET A 37 8.87 -4.73 -12.47
CA MET A 37 7.89 -4.75 -11.37
C MET A 37 6.45 -4.55 -11.87
N LYS A 38 5.59 -5.54 -11.61
CA LYS A 38 4.17 -5.53 -12.00
C LYS A 38 3.36 -4.58 -11.11
N ALA A 39 2.37 -3.90 -11.69
CA ALA A 39 1.32 -3.21 -10.93
C ALA A 39 0.29 -4.23 -10.42
N PRO A 40 0.15 -4.45 -9.10
CA PRO A 40 -0.90 -5.31 -8.57
C PRO A 40 -2.26 -4.64 -8.69
N GLU A 41 -3.31 -5.46 -8.74
CA GLU A 41 -4.68 -4.96 -8.61
C GLU A 41 -4.93 -4.50 -7.16
N LEU A 42 -5.56 -3.34 -6.99
CA LEU A 42 -5.87 -2.77 -5.68
C LEU A 42 -7.07 -3.49 -5.06
N THR A 43 -6.84 -4.62 -4.41
CA THR A 43 -7.85 -5.25 -3.54
C THR A 43 -8.07 -4.42 -2.27
N ASP A 44 -9.22 -4.60 -1.62
CA ASP A 44 -9.54 -3.86 -0.40
C ASP A 44 -8.57 -4.13 0.76
N GLU A 45 -8.05 -5.36 0.85
CA GLU A 45 -7.02 -5.73 1.81
C GLU A 45 -5.71 -4.99 1.56
N LEU A 46 -5.28 -4.92 0.31
CA LEU A 46 -4.09 -4.16 -0.10
C LEU A 46 -4.26 -2.69 0.22
N LYS A 47 -5.44 -2.12 -0.05
CA LYS A 47 -5.76 -0.73 0.28
C LYS A 47 -5.68 -0.48 1.79
N LYS A 48 -6.18 -1.41 2.63
CA LYS A 48 -6.07 -1.32 4.10
C LYS A 48 -4.61 -1.35 4.55
N ASN A 49 -3.80 -2.25 4.00
CA ASN A 49 -2.36 -2.34 4.30
C ASN A 49 -1.61 -1.07 3.89
N LEU A 50 -1.87 -0.54 2.69
CA LEU A 50 -1.24 0.69 2.22
C LEU A 50 -1.66 1.91 3.04
N LYS A 51 -2.94 1.96 3.46
CA LYS A 51 -3.43 3.02 4.36
C LYS A 51 -2.75 2.93 5.72
N ALA A 52 -2.57 1.71 6.25
CA ALA A 52 -1.81 1.48 7.47
C ALA A 52 -0.39 2.03 7.34
N LEU A 53 0.32 1.73 6.25
CA LEU A 53 1.66 2.28 5.99
C LEU A 53 1.66 3.82 5.90
N LYS A 54 0.66 4.43 5.27
CA LYS A 54 0.53 5.91 5.22
C LYS A 54 0.36 6.50 6.62
N MET A 55 -0.34 5.81 7.51
CA MET A 55 -0.64 6.23 8.88
C MET A 55 0.41 5.80 9.92
N ARG A 56 1.56 5.24 9.51
CA ARG A 56 2.59 4.71 10.43
C ARG A 56 3.05 5.69 11.51
N ALA A 57 3.06 6.99 11.21
CA ALA A 57 3.46 8.04 12.15
C ALA A 57 2.52 8.22 13.34
N SER A 58 1.27 7.76 13.23
CA SER A 58 0.26 7.88 14.29
C SER A 58 0.06 6.58 15.06
N MET A 59 0.70 5.48 14.64
CA MET A 59 0.50 4.15 15.21
C MET A 59 1.24 3.96 16.52
N ASP A 60 2.49 4.39 16.58
CA ASP A 60 3.35 4.27 17.75
C ASP A 60 3.76 5.68 18.21
N PRO A 61 3.40 6.09 19.44
CA PRO A 61 3.78 7.41 19.97
C PRO A 61 5.29 7.58 20.16
N LYS A 62 6.06 6.48 20.19
CA LYS A 62 7.52 6.51 20.42
C LYS A 62 8.32 6.55 19.12
N ARG A 63 7.70 6.26 17.98
CA ARG A 63 8.39 6.17 16.69
C ARG A 63 7.96 7.29 15.76
N PHE A 64 8.87 8.22 15.52
CA PHE A 64 8.67 9.32 14.59
C PHE A 64 9.32 8.98 13.25
N TYR A 65 8.49 8.89 12.21
CA TYR A 65 8.93 8.67 10.84
C TYR A 65 9.00 9.99 10.07
N LYS A 66 9.83 10.02 9.01
CA LYS A 66 9.76 11.09 8.02
C LYS A 66 8.35 11.16 7.42
N LYS A 67 7.85 12.38 7.23
CA LYS A 67 6.55 12.64 6.61
C LYS A 67 6.51 12.03 5.21
N ASN A 68 5.34 11.57 4.80
CA ASN A 68 5.15 11.05 3.45
C ASN A 68 5.03 12.23 2.48
N ASP A 69 5.98 12.35 1.55
CA ASP A 69 6.07 13.47 0.60
C ASP A 69 5.07 13.34 -0.56
N ARG A 70 4.40 12.19 -0.72
CA ARG A 70 3.48 11.90 -1.83
C ARG A 70 2.07 11.63 -1.35
N ASP A 71 1.11 12.32 -1.96
CA ASP A 71 -0.30 12.02 -1.79
C ASP A 71 -0.79 11.00 -2.81
N GLY A 72 -1.09 9.79 -2.32
CA GLY A 72 -1.65 8.70 -3.11
C GLY A 72 -0.97 7.38 -2.81
N PHE A 73 -1.51 6.30 -3.37
CA PHE A 73 -0.87 4.99 -3.34
C PHE A 73 0.14 4.86 -4.48
N PRO A 74 1.29 4.18 -4.27
CA PRO A 74 2.23 3.91 -5.34
C PRO A 74 1.57 3.05 -6.43
N LYS A 75 1.84 3.36 -7.70
CA LYS A 75 1.28 2.62 -8.85
C LYS A 75 1.86 1.21 -8.98
N TYR A 76 3.17 1.07 -8.72
CA TYR A 76 3.89 -0.19 -8.77
C TYR A 76 4.37 -0.51 -7.36
N PHE A 77 4.01 -1.68 -6.85
CA PHE A 77 4.45 -2.16 -5.55
C PHE A 77 4.41 -3.69 -5.51
N GLN A 78 5.20 -4.27 -4.60
CA GLN A 78 5.18 -5.70 -4.32
C GLN A 78 5.11 -5.89 -2.81
N ILE A 79 4.45 -6.96 -2.39
CA ILE A 79 4.41 -7.37 -1.00
C ILE A 79 5.31 -8.58 -0.86
N GLY A 80 6.35 -8.43 -0.06
CA GLY A 80 7.26 -9.50 0.32
C GLY A 80 7.09 -9.87 1.78
N THR A 81 7.56 -11.08 2.13
CA THR A 81 7.72 -11.50 3.51
C THR A 81 9.21 -11.51 3.85
N ILE A 82 9.56 -11.12 5.07
CA ILE A 82 10.94 -11.15 5.54
C ILE A 82 11.29 -12.62 5.83
N VAL A 83 12.39 -13.10 5.25
CA VAL A 83 12.95 -14.43 5.52
C VAL A 83 13.92 -14.29 6.68
N ASP A 84 13.76 -15.11 7.72
CA ASP A 84 14.63 -15.04 8.90
C ASP A 84 16.04 -15.52 8.58
N ASN A 85 17.04 -14.84 9.16
CA ASN A 85 18.43 -15.28 9.11
C ASN A 85 18.67 -16.37 10.17
N PRO A 86 19.28 -17.53 9.83
CA PRO A 86 19.65 -18.55 10.81
C PRO A 86 20.54 -18.06 11.95
N ALA A 87 21.31 -16.99 11.75
CA ALA A 87 22.23 -16.44 12.76
C ALA A 87 21.53 -15.72 13.93
N ASP A 88 20.39 -15.07 13.69
CA ASP A 88 19.71 -14.24 14.70
C ASP A 88 18.51 -14.96 15.34
N PHE A 89 18.77 -16.11 15.97
CA PHE A 89 17.71 -16.99 16.46
C PHE A 89 16.84 -16.38 17.57
N TYR A 90 17.44 -15.60 18.48
CA TYR A 90 16.79 -15.24 19.75
C TYR A 90 15.99 -13.93 19.74
N HIS A 91 16.28 -13.01 18.82
CA HIS A 91 15.74 -11.64 18.91
C HIS A 91 14.90 -11.20 17.71
N SER A 92 15.26 -11.59 16.49
CA SER A 92 14.58 -11.12 15.27
C SER A 92 13.52 -12.11 14.77
N ARG A 93 13.60 -13.38 15.19
CA ARG A 93 12.75 -14.45 14.67
C ARG A 93 11.34 -14.41 15.27
N VAL A 94 10.34 -14.24 14.41
CA VAL A 94 8.93 -14.29 14.80
C VAL A 94 8.43 -15.75 14.80
N PRO A 95 7.86 -16.27 15.91
CA PRO A 95 7.30 -17.63 15.95
C PRO A 95 6.20 -17.85 14.91
N LYS A 96 6.10 -19.06 14.36
CA LYS A 96 5.12 -19.40 13.30
C LYS A 96 3.66 -19.07 13.67
N LYS A 97 3.31 -19.12 14.96
CA LYS A 97 1.96 -18.79 15.48
C LYS A 97 1.62 -17.30 15.36
N GLN A 98 2.65 -16.44 15.48
CA GLN A 98 2.51 -14.99 15.47
C GLN A 98 2.58 -14.41 14.05
N ARG A 99 3.16 -15.14 13.08
CA ARG A 99 3.18 -14.73 11.68
C ARG A 99 1.77 -14.65 11.12
N LYS A 100 1.39 -13.50 10.57
CA LYS A 100 0.10 -13.31 9.90
C LYS A 100 0.29 -13.06 8.41
N ARG A 101 -0.82 -13.01 7.66
CA ARG A 101 -0.78 -12.82 6.20
C ARG A 101 -0.66 -11.35 5.83
N THR A 102 -1.21 -10.47 6.67
CA THR A 102 -1.28 -9.03 6.40
C THR A 102 -0.74 -8.22 7.55
N ILE A 103 -0.19 -7.03 7.25
CA ILE A 103 0.36 -6.09 8.24
C ILE A 103 -0.74 -5.66 9.21
N VAL A 104 -1.97 -5.46 8.70
CA VAL A 104 -3.11 -5.08 9.54
C VAL A 104 -3.47 -6.18 10.54
N GLU A 105 -3.42 -7.46 10.15
CA GLU A 105 -3.64 -8.58 11.08
C GLU A 105 -2.59 -8.64 12.18
N GLU A 106 -1.32 -8.35 11.86
CA GLU A 106 -0.25 -8.32 12.87
C GLU A 106 -0.50 -7.20 13.89
N LEU A 107 -0.86 -6.00 13.41
CA LEU A 107 -1.21 -4.88 14.28
C LEU A 107 -2.43 -5.18 15.16
N LEU A 108 -3.43 -5.89 14.63
CA LEU A 108 -4.60 -6.29 15.40
C LEU A 108 -4.29 -7.41 16.41
N ALA A 109 -3.26 -8.22 16.17
CA ALA A 109 -2.81 -9.23 17.12
C ALA A 109 -2.06 -8.62 18.31
N ASP A 110 -1.42 -7.45 18.15
CA ASP A 110 -0.73 -6.75 19.22
C ASP A 110 -1.73 -6.20 20.27
N SER A 111 -1.54 -6.59 21.53
CA SER A 111 -2.36 -6.12 22.66
C SER A 111 -2.05 -4.67 23.06
N GLU A 112 -0.79 -4.25 22.99
CA GLU A 112 -0.40 -2.90 23.41
C GLU A 112 -0.96 -1.86 22.44
N PHE A 113 -0.81 -2.13 21.15
CA PHE A 113 -1.41 -1.32 20.08
C PHE A 113 -2.92 -1.15 20.27
N ARG A 114 -3.64 -2.24 20.58
CA ARG A 114 -5.09 -2.20 20.82
C ARG A 114 -5.45 -1.36 22.04
N ARG A 115 -4.70 -1.46 23.13
CA ARG A 115 -4.94 -0.68 24.36
C ARG A 115 -4.72 0.80 24.12
N TYR A 116 -3.61 1.15 23.48
CA TYR A 116 -3.27 2.54 23.16
C TYR A 116 -4.32 3.19 22.26
N ASN A 117 -4.70 2.52 21.17
CA ASN A 117 -5.67 3.05 20.21
C ASN A 117 -7.06 3.22 20.83
N ARG A 118 -7.52 2.28 21.66
CA ARG A 118 -8.81 2.42 22.35
C ARG A 118 -8.84 3.63 23.27
N ARG A 119 -7.78 3.80 24.08
CA ARG A 119 -7.65 4.95 24.98
C ARG A 119 -7.66 6.27 24.20
N LYS A 120 -6.79 6.39 23.18
CA LYS A 120 -6.69 7.62 22.39
C LYS A 120 -7.94 7.93 21.59
N TYR A 121 -8.62 6.90 21.07
CA TYR A 121 -9.91 7.08 20.40
C TYR A 121 -10.96 7.65 21.35
N ALA A 122 -11.09 7.12 22.57
CA ALA A 122 -12.03 7.63 23.57
C ALA A 122 -11.74 9.10 23.94
N GLU A 123 -10.46 9.45 24.15
CA GLU A 123 -10.03 10.82 24.41
C GLU A 123 -10.45 11.78 23.27
N ILE A 124 -10.17 11.40 22.01
CA ILE A 124 -10.50 12.21 20.83
C ILE A 124 -12.02 12.36 20.67
N MET A 125 -12.80 11.30 20.93
CA MET A 125 -14.26 11.37 20.82
C MET A 125 -14.87 12.25 21.92
N ALA A 126 -14.35 12.16 23.15
CA ALA A 126 -14.75 13.06 24.24
C ALA A 126 -14.41 14.52 23.93
N GLU A 127 -13.20 14.78 23.44
CA GLU A 127 -12.77 16.13 23.04
C GLU A 127 -13.63 16.69 21.89
N LYS A 128 -13.92 15.88 20.87
CA LYS A 128 -14.82 16.26 19.78
C LYS A 128 -16.23 16.57 20.27
N ALA A 129 -16.77 15.77 21.20
CA ALA A 129 -18.08 16.00 21.78
C ALA A 129 -18.11 17.30 22.61
N ALA A 130 -17.10 17.53 23.45
CA ALA A 130 -16.94 18.76 24.23
C ALA A 130 -16.82 20.00 23.33
N ASN A 131 -16.02 19.92 22.27
CA ASN A 131 -15.87 20.99 21.27
C ASN A 131 -17.18 21.27 20.52
N ALA A 132 -17.95 20.23 20.18
CA ALA A 132 -19.26 20.39 19.56
C ALA A 132 -20.27 21.05 20.51
N ALA A 133 -20.29 20.67 21.79
CA ALA A 133 -21.11 21.30 22.80
C ALA A 133 -20.72 22.77 23.03
N GLY A 134 -19.43 23.06 23.19
CA GLY A 134 -18.89 24.43 23.36
C GLY A 134 -19.23 25.35 22.18
N LYS A 135 -19.21 24.84 20.95
CA LYS A 135 -19.67 25.58 19.75
C LYS A 135 -21.17 25.86 19.80
N LYS A 136 -22.01 24.94 20.28
CA LYS A 136 -23.45 25.18 20.48
C LYS A 136 -23.70 26.26 21.55
N PHE A 137 -22.95 26.25 22.64
CA PHE A 137 -23.05 27.28 23.68
C PHE A 137 -22.56 28.66 23.21
N ARG A 138 -21.48 28.74 22.43
CA ARG A 138 -21.01 30.01 21.81
C ARG A 138 -22.04 30.60 20.83
N LYS A 139 -22.75 29.76 20.06
CA LYS A 139 -23.83 30.24 19.17
C LYS A 139 -25.00 30.82 19.97
N LYS A 140 -25.45 30.16 21.05
CA LYS A 140 -26.53 30.68 21.91
C LYS A 140 -26.21 32.02 22.58
N LYS A 141 -24.94 32.26 22.96
CA LYS A 141 -24.53 33.55 23.56
C LYS A 141 -24.43 34.71 22.56
N LYS A 142 -24.33 34.44 21.26
CA LYS A 142 -24.22 35.49 20.21
C LYS A 142 -25.56 36.07 19.76
N PHE A 143 -26.69 35.53 20.23
CA PHE A 143 -28.04 36.02 19.89
C PHE A 143 -28.70 36.81 21.04
N ARG A 144 -27.91 37.35 21.98
CA ARG A 144 -28.40 38.35 22.95
C ARG A 144 -27.69 39.68 22.64
N ASN A 145 -28.51 40.67 22.26
CA ASN A 145 -28.24 42.01 21.72
C ASN A 145 -28.21 42.09 20.20
#